data_AF-A0A7V6B581-F1
#
_entry.id   AF-A0A7V6B581-F1
#
_cell.length_a   1.000
_cell.length_b   1.000
_cell.length_c   1.000
_cell.angle_alpha   90.00
_cell.angle_beta   90.00
_cell.angle_gamma   90.00
#
_symmetry.space_group_name_H-M   'P 1'
#
loop_
_entity.id
_entity.type
_entity.pdbx_description
1 polymer ?
#
loop_
_entity_poly.entity_id
_entity_poly.type
_entity_poly.pdbx_seq_one_letter_code
_entity_poly.pdbx_strand_id
1 'polypeptide(L)'
;MSKDSHSRSSGGFGQQRPQWIYPPQSVLQELSSAKFVHPVYPLAKFCKIGMDNTGALKPDRSALKDMLSAVHKRMQDGICAEWLRRRNSWVGILEASGLARRLILKTNTRTALWLSFPGPTEVGVCLHHVYGVPYLPGSSLKGLARSAMWRDVAPQSTDPPDEVTEIFGLGGDSGHIGLVDFLDGIPLGTSEILTLDVMTTHHAKYYAGNIPYPHDCEGPNPVL
;
A
#
# COMPACT_ATOMS: atom_id res chain seq x y z
N MET A 1 57.35 6.64 32.54
CA MET A 1 58.05 6.00 31.41
C MET A 1 58.03 4.51 31.65
N SER A 2 57.55 3.61 30.80
CA SER A 2 56.69 3.60 29.63
C SER A 2 56.06 2.19 29.69
N LYS A 3 54.73 2.07 29.70
CA LYS A 3 54.07 0.76 29.51
C LYS A 3 53.65 0.72 28.06
N ASP A 4 54.26 -0.21 27.33
CA ASP A 4 54.01 -0.45 25.91
C ASP A 4 52.53 -0.76 25.67
N SER A 5 51.91 0.12 24.89
CA SER A 5 50.59 -0.03 24.32
C SER A 5 50.67 -0.94 23.10
N HIS A 6 50.29 -2.21 23.24
CA HIS A 6 49.88 -3.01 22.08
C HIS A 6 48.44 -2.65 21.73
N SER A 7 48.31 -1.79 20.72
CA SER A 7 47.05 -1.49 20.04
C SER A 7 46.50 -2.76 19.39
N ARG A 8 45.42 -3.29 19.97
CA ARG A 8 44.55 -4.22 19.24
C ARG A 8 43.87 -3.42 18.13
N SER A 9 44.30 -3.63 16.90
CA SER A 9 43.60 -3.18 15.71
C SER A 9 42.21 -3.82 15.69
N SER A 10 41.18 -3.06 16.04
CA SER A 10 39.79 -3.40 15.75
C SER A 10 39.57 -3.25 14.24
N GLY A 11 40.04 -4.24 13.49
CA GLY A 11 39.62 -4.48 12.13
C GLY A 11 38.13 -4.82 12.17
N GLY A 12 37.28 -3.81 12.04
CA GLY A 12 35.86 -3.99 11.82
C GLY A 12 35.68 -4.74 10.52
N PHE A 13 35.53 -6.06 10.61
CA PHE A 13 34.89 -6.85 9.58
C PHE A 13 33.54 -6.19 9.32
N GLY A 14 33.43 -5.46 8.20
CA GLY A 14 32.14 -5.03 7.68
C GLY A 14 31.31 -6.29 7.54
N GLN A 15 30.30 -6.44 8.41
CA GLN A 15 29.41 -7.60 8.42
C GLN A 15 28.96 -7.89 6.99
N GLN A 16 29.34 -9.07 6.47
CA GLN A 16 28.75 -9.57 5.25
C GLN A 16 27.24 -9.54 5.43
N ARG A 17 26.55 -8.71 4.63
CA ARG A 17 25.08 -8.70 4.62
C ARG A 17 24.61 -10.14 4.35
N PRO A 18 23.58 -10.63 5.07
CA PRO A 18 23.17 -12.02 4.99
C PRO A 18 22.86 -12.39 3.53
N GLN A 19 23.32 -13.57 3.10
CA GLN A 19 22.91 -14.14 1.82
C GLN A 19 21.40 -14.33 1.86
N TRP A 20 20.67 -13.55 1.06
CA TRP A 20 19.24 -13.72 0.89
C TRP A 20 18.97 -15.16 0.46
N ILE A 21 18.00 -15.79 1.10
CA ILE A 21 17.58 -17.15 0.74
C ILE A 21 16.59 -17.08 -0.43
N TYR A 22 15.92 -15.94 -0.59
CA TYR A 22 15.00 -15.66 -1.67
C TYR A 22 14.96 -14.15 -1.97
N PRO A 23 14.75 -13.73 -3.24
CA PRO A 23 14.79 -14.55 -4.44
C PRO A 23 16.23 -14.98 -4.81
N PRO A 24 16.41 -16.05 -5.61
CA PRO A 24 17.73 -16.50 -6.05
C PRO A 24 18.56 -15.40 -6.72
N GLN A 25 19.89 -15.49 -6.64
CA GLN A 25 20.80 -14.45 -7.15
C GLN A 25 20.59 -14.12 -8.63
N SER A 26 20.26 -15.11 -9.46
CA SER A 26 19.95 -14.91 -10.88
C SER A 26 18.72 -14.02 -11.09
N VAL A 27 17.68 -14.20 -10.27
CA VAL A 27 16.46 -13.37 -10.31
C VAL A 27 16.78 -11.94 -9.86
N LEU A 28 17.61 -11.77 -8.83
CA LEU A 28 18.05 -10.44 -8.40
C LEU A 28 18.83 -9.70 -9.51
N GLN A 29 19.68 -10.41 -10.25
CA GLN A 29 20.40 -9.85 -11.40
C GLN A 29 19.43 -9.40 -12.50
N GLU A 30 18.47 -10.24 -12.89
CA GLU A 30 17.45 -9.89 -13.89
C GLU A 30 16.56 -8.73 -13.46
N LEU A 31 16.15 -8.67 -12.19
CA LEU A 31 15.37 -7.54 -11.69
C LEU A 31 16.17 -6.23 -11.71
N SER A 32 17.49 -6.30 -11.54
CA SER A 32 18.37 -5.13 -11.57
C SER A 32 18.64 -4.62 -12.99
N SER A 33 18.67 -5.50 -13.99
CA SER A 33 18.88 -5.17 -15.40
C SER A 33 17.58 -4.80 -16.11
N ALA A 34 16.42 -5.23 -15.59
CA ALA A 34 15.12 -4.99 -16.19
C ALA A 34 14.83 -3.48 -16.32
N LYS A 35 14.44 -3.08 -17.53
CA LYS A 35 14.00 -1.71 -17.83
C LYS A 35 12.79 -1.31 -16.98
N PHE A 36 11.87 -2.25 -16.78
CA PHE A 36 10.67 -2.06 -15.97
C PHE A 36 10.43 -3.27 -15.09
N VAL A 37 10.15 -3.00 -13.81
CA VAL A 37 9.72 -4.00 -12.85
C VAL A 37 8.38 -3.52 -12.31
N HIS A 38 7.36 -4.39 -12.36
CA HIS A 38 6.06 -4.03 -11.81
C HIS A 38 6.22 -3.73 -10.31
N PRO A 39 5.76 -2.57 -9.80
CA PRO A 39 6.08 -2.13 -8.43
C PRO A 39 5.54 -3.03 -7.32
N VAL A 40 4.58 -3.90 -7.62
CA VAL A 40 4.11 -4.92 -6.65
C VAL A 40 5.14 -6.02 -6.39
N TYR A 41 6.05 -6.29 -7.32
CA TYR A 41 6.92 -7.47 -7.21
C TYR A 41 7.90 -7.44 -6.04
N PRO A 42 8.53 -6.30 -5.69
CA PRO A 42 9.32 -6.18 -4.47
C PRO A 42 8.54 -6.52 -3.17
N LEU A 43 7.22 -6.37 -3.15
CA LEU A 43 6.38 -6.74 -2.00
C LEU A 43 5.87 -8.17 -2.09
N ALA A 44 5.51 -8.63 -3.28
CA ALA A 44 4.79 -9.88 -3.47
C ALA A 44 5.70 -11.06 -3.83
N LYS A 45 6.30 -10.99 -5.01
CA LYS A 45 6.92 -12.15 -5.69
C LYS A 45 8.41 -12.22 -5.48
N PHE A 46 9.08 -11.09 -5.33
CA PHE A 46 10.54 -10.99 -5.25
C PHE A 46 10.97 -10.22 -4.00
N CYS A 47 10.13 -10.25 -2.96
CA CYS A 47 10.52 -9.77 -1.65
C CYS A 47 11.78 -10.51 -1.22
N LYS A 48 12.82 -9.75 -0.87
CA LYS A 48 14.05 -10.32 -0.31
C LYS A 48 13.73 -10.90 1.05
N ILE A 49 14.10 -12.15 1.29
CA ILE A 49 13.87 -12.86 2.56
C ILE A 49 15.22 -13.35 3.07
N GLY A 50 15.53 -12.99 4.31
CA GLY A 50 16.69 -13.46 5.06
C GLY A 50 16.26 -14.20 6.31
N MET A 51 17.23 -14.79 7.01
CA MET A 51 17.04 -15.28 8.38
C MET A 51 17.49 -14.20 9.36
N ASP A 52 16.69 -13.99 10.40
CA ASP A 52 17.12 -13.17 11.54
C ASP A 52 17.99 -13.97 12.52
N ASN A 53 18.41 -13.31 13.60
CA ASN A 53 19.28 -13.90 14.62
C ASN A 53 18.63 -15.08 15.37
N THR A 54 17.31 -15.26 15.29
CA THR A 54 16.59 -16.40 15.88
C THR A 54 16.32 -17.51 14.86
N GLY A 55 16.80 -17.35 13.62
CA GLY A 55 16.58 -18.29 12.52
C GLY A 55 15.20 -18.16 11.87
N ALA A 56 14.40 -17.15 12.23
CA ALA A 56 13.10 -16.91 11.62
C ALA A 56 13.28 -16.23 10.25
N LEU A 57 12.49 -16.67 9.27
CA LEU A 57 12.45 -16.03 7.95
C LEU A 57 11.74 -14.68 8.06
N LYS A 58 12.41 -13.61 7.61
CA LYS A 58 11.82 -12.27 7.62
C LYS A 58 12.02 -11.55 6.28
N PRO A 59 11.02 -10.76 5.86
CA PRO A 59 11.19 -9.86 4.72
C PRO A 59 12.28 -8.84 5.06
N ASP A 60 13.07 -8.48 4.05
CA ASP A 60 14.03 -7.40 4.20
C ASP A 60 13.33 -6.05 4.30
N ARG A 61 13.88 -5.17 5.13
CA ARG A 61 13.36 -3.81 5.33
C ARG A 61 13.47 -2.94 4.07
N SER A 62 14.19 -3.36 3.03
CA SER A 62 14.23 -2.67 1.74
C SER A 62 13.00 -2.88 0.87
N ALA A 63 12.14 -3.89 1.13
CA ALA A 63 11.03 -4.23 0.24
C ALA A 63 10.11 -3.02 -0.08
N LEU A 64 9.74 -2.23 0.93
CA LEU A 64 8.93 -1.02 0.76
C LEU A 64 9.68 0.10 0.03
N LYS A 65 10.99 0.23 0.26
CA LYS A 65 11.85 1.20 -0.45
C LYS A 65 12.01 0.82 -1.93
N ASP A 66 12.18 -0.46 -2.21
CA ASP A 66 12.31 -1.00 -3.56
C ASP A 66 10.99 -0.82 -4.33
N MET A 67 9.84 -1.09 -3.69
CA MET A 67 8.53 -0.79 -4.24
C MET A 67 8.36 0.70 -4.53
N LEU A 68 8.71 1.57 -3.58
CA LEU A 68 8.59 3.03 -3.76
C LEU A 68 9.44 3.53 -4.93
N SER A 69 10.68 3.04 -5.06
CA SER A 69 11.56 3.33 -6.19
C SER A 69 10.95 2.87 -7.52
N ALA A 70 10.35 1.67 -7.55
CA ALA A 70 9.67 1.16 -8.73
C ALA A 70 8.43 1.99 -9.10
N VAL A 71 7.62 2.42 -8.12
CA VAL A 71 6.50 3.33 -8.35
C VAL A 71 6.99 4.67 -8.90
N HIS A 72 8.04 5.26 -8.32
CA HIS A 72 8.58 6.54 -8.79
C HIS A 72 9.01 6.47 -10.26
N LYS A 73 9.75 5.42 -10.65
CA LYS A 73 10.10 5.17 -12.05
C LYS A 73 8.85 5.01 -12.93
N ARG A 74 7.85 4.27 -12.45
CA ARG A 74 6.60 4.01 -13.18
C ARG A 74 5.75 5.26 -13.36
N MET A 75 5.77 6.20 -12.42
CA MET A 75 5.07 7.49 -12.56
C MET A 75 5.73 8.41 -13.60
N GLN A 76 7.01 8.19 -13.92
CA GLN A 76 7.80 9.02 -14.84
C GLN A 76 7.93 8.44 -16.26
N ASP A 77 7.58 7.18 -16.47
CA ASP A 77 7.78 6.49 -17.76
C ASP A 77 6.70 6.79 -18.82
N GLY A 78 5.72 7.62 -18.49
CA GLY A 78 4.62 8.03 -19.38
C GLY A 78 3.39 7.12 -19.34
N ILE A 79 3.41 5.95 -18.68
CA ILE A 79 2.24 5.06 -18.64
C ILE A 79 1.03 5.72 -17.98
N CYS A 80 1.27 6.54 -16.94
CA CYS A 80 0.21 7.21 -16.21
C CYS A 80 -0.52 8.22 -17.12
N ALA A 81 0.23 8.99 -17.91
CA ALA A 81 -0.32 9.93 -18.88
C ALA A 81 -1.12 9.21 -19.98
N GLU A 82 -0.63 8.08 -20.48
CA GLU A 82 -1.32 7.30 -21.51
C GLU A 82 -2.60 6.64 -20.96
N TRP A 83 -2.55 6.11 -19.74
CA TRP A 83 -3.72 5.57 -19.05
C TRP A 83 -4.78 6.65 -18.82
N LEU A 84 -4.36 7.83 -18.34
CA LEU A 84 -5.21 9.00 -18.18
C LEU A 84 -5.87 9.42 -19.50
N ARG A 85 -5.09 9.50 -20.58
CA ARG A 85 -5.57 9.86 -21.92
C ARG A 85 -6.64 8.89 -22.40
N ARG A 86 -6.37 7.58 -22.31
CA ARG A 86 -7.33 6.54 -22.70
C ARG A 86 -8.60 6.61 -21.87
N ARG A 87 -8.47 6.77 -20.54
CA ARG A 87 -9.63 6.92 -19.64
C ARG A 87 -10.48 8.13 -19.99
N ASN A 88 -9.84 9.30 -20.12
CA ASN A 88 -10.51 10.56 -20.40
C ASN A 88 -11.25 10.53 -21.74
N SER A 89 -10.76 9.78 -22.73
CA SER A 89 -11.41 9.64 -24.03
C SER A 89 -12.84 9.10 -23.93
N TRP A 90 -13.07 8.05 -23.14
CA TRP A 90 -14.42 7.46 -23.03
C TRP A 90 -15.23 8.11 -21.91
N VAL A 91 -14.60 8.53 -20.81
CA VAL A 91 -15.30 9.28 -19.74
C VAL A 91 -15.84 10.60 -20.28
N GLY A 92 -15.11 11.28 -21.16
CA GLY A 92 -15.56 12.54 -21.77
C GLY A 92 -16.84 12.40 -22.59
N ILE A 93 -17.07 11.23 -23.21
CA ILE A 93 -18.31 10.93 -23.93
C ILE A 93 -19.49 10.85 -22.93
N LEU A 94 -19.29 10.18 -21.80
CA LEU A 94 -20.30 10.06 -20.74
C LEU A 94 -20.57 11.39 -20.03
N GLU A 95 -19.54 12.22 -19.85
CA GLU A 95 -19.70 13.58 -19.31
C GLU A 95 -20.53 14.44 -20.26
N ALA A 96 -20.26 14.40 -21.56
CA ALA A 96 -21.01 15.15 -22.56
C ALA A 96 -22.49 14.73 -22.65
N SER A 97 -22.81 13.47 -22.34
CA SER A 97 -24.19 12.97 -22.28
C SER A 97 -24.86 13.16 -20.91
N GLY A 98 -24.19 13.78 -19.93
CA GLY A 98 -24.71 13.97 -18.58
C GLY A 98 -24.76 12.71 -17.72
N LEU A 99 -24.12 11.61 -18.16
CA LEU A 99 -24.11 10.31 -17.47
C LEU A 99 -22.93 10.14 -16.52
N ALA A 100 -21.92 11.01 -16.61
CA ALA A 100 -20.77 10.99 -15.71
C ALA A 100 -20.47 12.36 -15.13
N ARG A 101 -19.96 12.36 -13.90
CA ARG A 101 -19.40 13.53 -13.24
C ARG A 101 -18.02 13.20 -12.69
N ARG A 102 -17.05 14.06 -12.98
CA ARG A 102 -15.68 13.95 -12.47
C ARG A 102 -15.49 14.79 -11.23
N LEU A 103 -14.83 14.20 -10.25
CA LEU A 103 -14.36 14.88 -9.05
C LEU A 103 -12.84 14.93 -9.09
N ILE A 104 -12.28 16.12 -8.92
CA ILE A 104 -10.83 16.32 -8.78
C ILE A 104 -10.58 16.71 -7.32
N LEU A 105 -9.85 15.85 -6.60
CA LEU A 105 -9.62 15.97 -5.17
C LEU A 105 -8.13 16.04 -4.90
N LYS A 106 -7.76 16.80 -3.88
CA LYS A 106 -6.40 16.84 -3.32
C LYS A 106 -6.48 16.30 -1.89
N THR A 107 -5.56 15.43 -1.53
CA THR A 107 -5.46 14.96 -0.14
C THR A 107 -4.91 16.09 0.75
N ASN A 108 -5.57 16.34 1.88
CA ASN A 108 -5.11 17.34 2.86
C ASN A 108 -3.95 16.79 3.71
N THR A 109 -3.91 15.46 3.88
CA THR A 109 -2.93 14.74 4.68
C THR A 109 -2.46 13.49 3.94
N ARG A 110 -1.44 12.81 4.48
CA ARG A 110 -1.05 11.47 4.00
C ARG A 110 -2.24 10.54 4.15
N THR A 111 -2.58 9.86 3.06
CA THR A 111 -3.73 8.96 3.00
C THR A 111 -3.21 7.55 2.79
N ALA A 112 -3.54 6.65 3.71
CA ALA A 112 -3.25 5.24 3.58
C ALA A 112 -4.54 4.51 3.21
N LEU A 113 -4.55 3.82 2.08
CA LEU A 113 -5.62 2.91 1.69
C LEU A 113 -5.02 1.54 1.41
N TRP A 114 -5.75 0.52 1.86
CA TRP A 114 -5.40 -0.89 1.65
C TRP A 114 -4.03 -1.26 2.21
N LEU A 115 -3.87 -1.02 3.51
CA LEU A 115 -2.65 -1.40 4.23
C LEU A 115 -2.47 -2.91 4.33
N SER A 116 -3.57 -3.67 4.32
CA SER A 116 -3.56 -5.13 4.44
C SER A 116 -3.16 -5.80 3.12
N PHE A 117 -1.87 -5.91 2.89
CA PHE A 117 -1.32 -6.64 1.75
C PHE A 117 -1.08 -8.11 2.11
N PRO A 118 -1.67 -9.09 1.39
CA PRO A 118 -1.42 -10.50 1.65
C PRO A 118 -0.06 -10.92 1.07
N GLY A 119 1.01 -10.50 1.73
CA GLY A 119 2.38 -10.83 1.35
C GLY A 119 3.37 -10.66 2.51
N PRO A 120 4.66 -10.97 2.28
CA PRO A 120 5.66 -11.06 3.34
C PRO A 120 5.78 -9.83 4.24
N THR A 121 5.55 -8.62 3.71
CA THR A 121 5.63 -7.38 4.48
C THR A 121 4.38 -7.08 5.29
N GLU A 122 3.25 -7.74 4.99
CA GLU A 122 1.90 -7.49 5.54
C GLU A 122 1.35 -6.06 5.38
N VAL A 123 2.20 -5.15 4.89
CA VAL A 123 1.91 -3.75 4.58
C VAL A 123 1.98 -3.56 3.07
N GLY A 124 0.99 -2.87 2.51
CA GLY A 124 1.04 -2.46 1.12
C GLY A 124 0.18 -1.25 0.78
N VAL A 125 -0.08 -1.12 -0.52
CA VAL A 125 -0.76 0.00 -1.15
C VAL A 125 -1.49 -0.50 -2.40
N CYS A 126 -2.62 0.13 -2.74
CA CYS A 126 -3.33 -0.17 -3.98
C CYS A 126 -2.49 0.18 -5.21
N LEU A 127 -1.95 -0.83 -5.89
CA LEU A 127 -1.27 -0.70 -7.18
C LEU A 127 -2.12 -1.34 -8.27
N HIS A 128 -2.32 -0.64 -9.39
CA HIS A 128 -3.07 -1.18 -10.51
C HIS A 128 -2.34 -2.42 -11.08
N HIS A 129 -3.04 -3.54 -11.23
CA HIS A 129 -2.44 -4.84 -11.57
C HIS A 129 -1.67 -4.88 -12.91
N VAL A 130 -2.10 -4.11 -13.93
CA VAL A 130 -1.39 -3.99 -15.22
C VAL A 130 -0.31 -2.90 -15.18
N TYR A 131 -0.69 -1.70 -14.72
CA TYR A 131 0.15 -0.52 -14.88
C TYR A 131 1.08 -0.27 -13.70
N GLY A 132 0.90 -0.89 -12.55
CA GLY A 132 1.73 -0.63 -11.37
C GLY A 132 1.59 0.77 -10.79
N VAL A 133 0.58 1.53 -11.22
CA VAL A 133 0.33 2.90 -10.78
C VAL A 133 -0.54 2.87 -9.53
N PRO A 134 -0.23 3.68 -8.49
CA PRO A 134 -1.11 3.82 -7.33
C PRO A 134 -2.49 4.33 -7.71
N TYR A 135 -3.54 3.80 -7.10
CA TYR A 135 -4.91 4.25 -7.36
C TYR A 135 -5.79 4.12 -6.12
N LEU A 136 -6.92 4.83 -6.10
CA LEU A 136 -7.97 4.68 -5.10
C LEU A 136 -9.05 3.76 -5.69
N PRO A 137 -9.33 2.59 -5.08
CA PRO A 137 -10.35 1.69 -5.63
C PRO A 137 -11.73 2.35 -5.66
N GLY A 138 -12.44 2.21 -6.78
CA GLY A 138 -13.82 2.70 -6.94
C GLY A 138 -14.77 2.11 -5.90
N SER A 139 -14.54 0.85 -5.50
CA SER A 139 -15.28 0.20 -4.41
C SER A 139 -15.05 0.87 -3.05
N SER A 140 -13.81 1.28 -2.73
CA SER A 140 -13.50 2.03 -1.52
C SER A 140 -14.14 3.42 -1.54
N LEU A 141 -14.11 4.10 -2.69
CA LEU A 141 -14.78 5.41 -2.85
C LEU A 141 -16.31 5.28 -2.73
N LYS A 142 -16.91 4.25 -3.32
CA LYS A 142 -18.34 3.94 -3.19
C LYS A 142 -18.71 3.66 -1.73
N GLY A 143 -17.91 2.85 -1.03
CA GLY A 143 -18.12 2.55 0.39
C GLY A 143 -18.00 3.80 1.28
N LEU A 144 -17.02 4.67 1.00
CA LEU A 144 -16.85 5.94 1.70
C LEU A 144 -18.06 6.86 1.49
N ALA A 145 -18.50 7.03 0.23
CA ALA A 145 -19.66 7.85 -0.09
C ALA A 145 -20.95 7.30 0.53
N ARG A 146 -21.17 5.98 0.47
CA ARG A 146 -22.30 5.30 1.12
C ARG A 146 -22.31 5.52 2.62
N SER A 147 -21.16 5.38 3.27
CA SER A 147 -21.03 5.57 4.72
C SER A 147 -21.20 7.03 5.14
N ALA A 148 -20.76 7.99 4.32
CA ALA A 148 -20.97 9.40 4.56
C ALA A 148 -22.45 9.76 4.47
N MET A 149 -23.12 9.36 3.37
CA MET A 149 -24.56 9.60 3.20
C MET A 149 -25.39 8.95 4.30
N TRP A 150 -25.08 7.71 4.71
CA TRP A 150 -25.77 7.08 5.83
C TRP A 150 -25.64 7.92 7.10
N ARG A 151 -24.44 8.37 7.46
CA ARG A 151 -24.24 9.22 8.64
C ARG A 151 -25.03 10.53 8.58
N ASP A 152 -25.16 11.13 7.40
CA ASP A 152 -25.90 12.38 7.23
C ASP A 152 -27.42 12.17 7.30
N VAL A 153 -27.93 11.08 6.72
CA VAL A 153 -29.37 10.77 6.65
C VAL A 153 -29.89 10.19 7.97
N ALA A 154 -29.18 9.21 8.55
CA ALA A 154 -29.63 8.48 9.72
C ALA A 154 -28.44 8.03 10.60
N PRO A 155 -27.83 8.95 11.38
CA PRO A 155 -26.61 8.67 12.15
C PRO A 155 -26.78 7.60 13.23
N GLN A 156 -28.02 7.37 13.71
CA GLN A 156 -28.33 6.41 14.78
C GLN A 156 -28.93 5.10 14.25
N SER A 157 -29.09 4.96 12.94
CA SER A 157 -29.66 3.73 12.37
C SER A 157 -28.64 2.61 12.35
N THR A 158 -29.04 1.43 12.83
CA THR A 158 -28.27 0.18 12.71
C THR A 158 -28.25 -0.36 11.30
N ASP A 159 -29.31 -0.12 10.53
CA ASP A 159 -29.47 -0.59 9.16
C ASP A 159 -29.39 0.57 8.15
N PRO A 160 -28.92 0.32 6.92
CA PRO A 160 -28.81 1.36 5.91
C PRO A 160 -30.20 1.89 5.53
N PRO A 161 -30.44 3.22 5.55
CA PRO A 161 -31.71 3.81 5.14
C PRO A 161 -32.08 3.49 3.69
N ASP A 162 -33.37 3.53 3.38
CA ASP A 162 -33.90 3.26 2.04
C ASP A 162 -33.26 4.19 1.00
N GLU A 163 -33.09 5.48 1.30
CA GLU A 163 -32.46 6.46 0.40
C GLU A 163 -31.00 6.10 0.07
N VAL A 164 -30.28 5.51 1.05
CA VAL A 164 -28.89 5.05 0.85
C VAL A 164 -28.88 3.78 0.01
N THR A 165 -29.77 2.82 0.28
CA THR A 165 -29.81 1.57 -0.47
C THR A 165 -30.36 1.75 -1.89
N GLU A 166 -31.24 2.73 -2.13
CA GLU A 166 -31.69 3.11 -3.46
C GLU A 166 -30.50 3.52 -4.34
N ILE A 167 -29.65 4.43 -3.85
CA ILE A 167 -28.50 4.92 -4.61
C ILE A 167 -27.41 3.86 -4.75
N PHE A 168 -27.03 3.20 -3.64
CA PHE A 168 -25.84 2.35 -3.60
C PHE A 168 -26.11 0.87 -3.85
N GLY A 169 -27.37 0.44 -3.78
CA GLY A 169 -27.82 -0.93 -3.84
C GLY A 169 -27.83 -1.62 -2.47
N LEU A 170 -28.44 -2.80 -2.45
CA LEU A 170 -28.47 -3.71 -1.31
C LEU A 170 -28.00 -5.09 -1.76
N GLY A 171 -27.11 -5.73 -1.00
CA GLY A 171 -26.64 -7.08 -1.28
C GLY A 171 -27.59 -8.15 -0.74
N GLY A 172 -27.39 -9.40 -1.17
CA GLY A 172 -28.19 -10.56 -0.77
C GLY A 172 -29.22 -10.99 -1.81
N ASP A 173 -29.90 -12.10 -1.55
CA ASP A 173 -30.81 -12.75 -2.52
C ASP A 173 -32.03 -11.89 -2.88
N SER A 174 -32.46 -11.02 -1.96
CA SER A 174 -33.53 -10.03 -2.16
C SER A 174 -32.98 -8.61 -2.42
N GLY A 175 -31.70 -8.50 -2.76
CA GLY A 175 -31.03 -7.23 -3.02
C GLY A 175 -31.32 -6.66 -4.41
N HIS A 176 -30.83 -5.44 -4.64
CA HIS A 176 -30.93 -4.75 -5.93
C HIS A 176 -29.65 -3.98 -6.25
N ILE A 177 -29.42 -3.76 -7.54
CA ILE A 177 -28.26 -3.00 -8.03
C ILE A 177 -28.39 -1.52 -7.63
N GLY A 178 -27.26 -0.88 -7.33
CA GLY A 178 -27.23 0.56 -7.12
C GLY A 178 -27.38 1.34 -8.42
N LEU A 179 -27.82 2.59 -8.31
CA LEU A 179 -28.02 3.50 -9.43
C LEU A 179 -26.75 4.24 -9.86
N VAL A 180 -25.67 4.13 -9.08
CA VAL A 180 -24.40 4.83 -9.34
C VAL A 180 -23.19 3.90 -9.36
N ASP A 181 -22.36 4.13 -10.37
CA ASP A 181 -21.05 3.51 -10.53
C ASP A 181 -19.94 4.46 -10.08
N PHE A 182 -18.96 3.90 -9.38
CA PHE A 182 -17.77 4.61 -8.94
C PHE A 182 -16.56 4.05 -9.68
N LEU A 183 -15.96 4.89 -10.50
CA LEU A 183 -14.68 4.58 -11.15
C LEU A 183 -13.53 4.80 -10.18
N ASP A 184 -12.42 4.09 -10.42
CA ASP A 184 -11.18 4.25 -9.66
C ASP A 184 -10.71 5.72 -9.63
N GLY A 185 -10.22 6.17 -8.49
CA GLY A 185 -9.48 7.43 -8.38
C GLY A 185 -8.06 7.23 -8.87
N ILE A 186 -7.60 8.06 -9.80
CA ILE A 186 -6.24 7.96 -10.34
C ILE A 186 -5.46 9.24 -10.06
N PRO A 187 -4.15 9.14 -9.80
CA PRO A 187 -3.31 10.32 -9.58
C PRO A 187 -3.25 11.15 -10.86
N LEU A 188 -3.38 12.47 -10.71
CA LEU A 188 -3.17 13.43 -11.80
C LEU A 188 -1.73 13.95 -11.86
N GLY A 189 -1.01 13.89 -10.73
CA GLY A 189 0.41 14.23 -10.63
C GLY A 189 1.31 13.02 -10.83
N THR A 190 2.60 13.28 -11.06
CA THR A 190 3.64 12.25 -11.22
C THR A 190 4.70 12.28 -10.12
N SER A 191 4.76 13.36 -9.34
CA SER A 191 5.68 13.53 -8.21
C SER A 191 4.99 13.31 -6.87
N GLU A 192 5.74 12.82 -5.88
CA GLU A 192 5.32 12.73 -4.46
C GLU A 192 4.01 11.96 -4.22
N ILE A 193 3.71 10.95 -5.04
CA ILE A 193 2.49 10.15 -4.92
C ILE A 193 2.50 9.24 -3.68
N LEU A 194 3.64 8.65 -3.36
CA LEU A 194 3.83 7.79 -2.20
C LEU A 194 5.02 8.28 -1.38
N THR A 195 4.90 8.12 -0.06
CA THR A 195 5.97 8.32 0.90
C THR A 195 5.95 7.16 1.89
N LEU A 196 7.12 6.81 2.44
CA LEU A 196 7.17 5.92 3.59
C LEU A 196 6.68 6.67 4.83
N ASP A 197 6.00 5.93 5.70
CA ASP A 197 5.56 6.39 7.01
C ASP A 197 5.86 5.31 8.06
N VAL A 198 5.71 5.65 9.33
CA VAL A 198 5.97 4.74 10.45
C VAL A 198 4.68 4.43 11.17
N MET A 199 4.45 3.15 11.47
CA MET A 199 3.34 2.68 12.30
C MET A 199 3.89 2.00 13.56
N THR A 200 3.20 2.14 14.69
CA THR A 200 3.55 1.45 15.94
C THR A 200 2.39 0.57 16.37
N THR A 201 2.64 -0.72 16.58
CA THR A 201 1.62 -1.65 17.10
C THR A 201 1.34 -1.35 18.57
N HIS A 202 0.07 -1.11 18.93
CA HIS A 202 -0.29 -0.72 20.29
C HIS A 202 -0.15 -1.86 21.32
N HIS A 203 -0.35 -3.12 20.92
CA HIS A 203 -0.30 -4.30 21.80
C HIS A 203 0.65 -5.39 21.28
N ALA A 204 1.91 -5.03 21.06
CA ALA A 204 2.90 -5.93 20.46
C ALA A 204 3.10 -7.20 21.29
N LYS A 205 3.12 -7.11 22.62
CA LYS A 205 3.36 -8.27 23.49
C LYS A 205 2.17 -9.22 23.50
N TYR A 206 0.95 -8.70 23.40
CA TYR A 206 -0.26 -9.50 23.30
C TYR A 206 -0.29 -10.31 22.00
N TYR A 207 -0.08 -9.65 20.85
CA TYR A 207 -0.03 -10.34 19.56
C TYR A 207 1.13 -11.34 19.44
N ALA A 208 2.23 -11.11 20.15
CA ALA A 208 3.34 -12.06 20.26
C ALA A 208 3.07 -13.24 21.22
N GLY A 209 1.93 -13.28 21.91
CA GLY A 209 1.59 -14.32 22.88
C GLY A 209 2.38 -14.24 24.19
N ASN A 210 3.09 -13.12 24.44
CA ASN A 210 3.92 -12.94 25.63
C ASN A 210 3.08 -12.54 26.86
N ILE A 211 1.87 -12.02 26.65
CA ILE A 211 0.91 -11.68 27.72
C ILE A 211 -0.49 -12.17 27.34
N PRO A 212 -1.30 -12.60 28.33
CA PRO A 212 -2.63 -13.17 28.06
C PRO A 212 -3.69 -12.11 27.72
N TYR A 213 -3.47 -10.84 28.06
CA TYR A 213 -4.41 -9.75 27.83
C TYR A 213 -3.69 -8.51 27.29
N PRO A 214 -4.31 -7.74 26.38
CA PRO A 214 -3.74 -6.48 25.91
C PRO A 214 -3.76 -5.44 27.04
N HIS A 215 -2.67 -4.70 27.19
CA HIS A 215 -2.53 -3.61 28.15
C HIS A 215 -2.00 -2.36 27.44
N ASP A 216 -2.51 -1.17 27.80
CA ASP A 216 -2.17 0.12 27.16
C ASP A 216 -0.79 0.68 27.55
N CYS A 217 -0.09 0.03 28.48
CA CYS A 217 1.18 0.51 29.04
C CYS A 217 2.41 0.14 28.20
N GLU A 218 2.24 -0.38 26.99
CA GLU A 218 3.35 -0.77 26.11
C GLU A 218 4.00 0.46 25.45
N GLY A 219 5.34 0.49 25.44
CA GLY A 219 6.09 1.52 24.71
C GLY A 219 6.01 1.33 23.19
N PRO A 220 6.11 2.40 22.39
CA PRO A 220 5.99 2.31 20.95
C PRO A 220 7.13 1.47 20.34
N ASN A 221 6.78 0.50 19.50
CA ASN A 221 7.73 -0.26 18.69
C ASN A 221 7.54 0.09 17.21
N PRO A 222 8.38 0.98 16.64
CA PRO A 222 8.24 1.45 15.26
C PRO A 222 8.39 0.32 14.23
N VAL A 223 7.42 0.25 13.31
CA VAL A 223 7.41 -0.58 12.12
C VAL A 223 7.37 0.37 10.91
N LEU A 224 8.25 0.11 9.94
CA LEU A 224 8.39 0.87 8.69
C LEU A 224 7.69 0.13 7.55
#